data_AF-A0A363NUS0-F1
#
_entry.id   AF-A0A363NUS0-F1
#
_cell.length_a   1.000
_cell.length_b   1.000
_cell.length_c   1.000
_cell.angle_alpha   90.00
_cell.angle_beta   90.00
_cell.angle_gamma   90.00
#
_symmetry.space_group_name_H-M   'P 1'
#
loop_
_entity.id
_entity.type
_entity.pdbx_description
1 polymer ?
#
loop_
_entity_poly.entity_id
_entity_poly.type
_entity_poly.pdbx_seq_one_letter_code
_entity_poly.pdbx_strand_id
1 'polypeptide(L)' 'MEIKEKLPKLEYGQCYGYVPALVLGGKAASKNLQVVDVKAYIEVIGQAAGKIIDLS' A
#
# COMPACT_ATOMS: atom_id res chain seq x y z
N MET A 1 -14.61 5.40 16.17
CA MET A 1 -13.70 4.94 15.11
C MET A 1 -14.36 5.28 13.77
N GLU A 2 -14.14 6.49 13.27
CA GLU A 2 -14.76 7.00 12.04
C GLU A 2 -13.68 7.27 10.98
N ILE A 3 -13.00 6.21 10.55
CA ILE A 3 -12.07 6.27 9.40
C ILE A 3 -12.86 6.03 8.10
N LYS A 4 -14.12 6.47 8.05
CA LYS A 4 -15.03 6.21 6.92
C LYS A 4 -15.13 7.36 5.92
N GLU A 5 -14.64 8.56 6.23
CA GLU A 5 -15.11 9.75 5.50
C GLU A 5 -14.17 10.42 4.51
N LYS A 6 -12.90 10.01 4.35
CA LYS A 6 -11.97 10.75 3.45
C LYS A 6 -10.98 9.90 2.65
N LEU A 7 -11.26 8.62 2.45
CA LEU A 7 -10.43 7.82 1.55
C LEU A 7 -10.97 7.93 0.12
N PRO A 8 -10.16 8.38 -0.84
CA PRO A 8 -10.59 8.57 -2.22
C PRO A 8 -10.99 7.22 -2.83
N LYS A 9 -12.01 7.22 -3.69
CA LYS A 9 -12.53 6.00 -4.31
C LYS A 9 -11.43 5.28 -5.09
N LEU A 10 -11.31 3.97 -4.87
CA LEU A 10 -10.37 3.11 -5.61
C LEU A 10 -10.87 2.83 -7.02
N GLU A 11 -9.94 2.80 -7.97
CA GLU A 11 -10.13 2.27 -9.31
C GLU A 11 -9.63 0.81 -9.41
N TYR A 12 -9.94 0.14 -10.52
CA TYR A 12 -9.43 -1.20 -10.76
C TYR A 12 -7.89 -1.19 -10.84
N GLY A 13 -7.25 -2.15 -10.18
CA GLY A 13 -5.80 -2.20 -10.07
C GLY A 13 -5.21 -1.31 -8.96
N GLN A 14 -6.04 -0.61 -8.18
CA GLN A 14 -5.58 0.20 -7.05
C GLN A 14 -5.94 -0.42 -5.70
N CYS A 15 -5.12 -0.12 -4.70
CA CYS A 15 -5.39 -0.45 -3.30
C CYS A 15 -4.95 0.69 -2.37
N TYR A 16 -5.32 0.59 -1.09
CA TYR A 16 -4.78 1.49 -0.08
C TYR A 16 -3.48 0.91 0.48
N GLY A 17 -2.38 1.64 0.25
CA GLY A 17 -1.06 1.32 0.75
C GLY A 17 -0.55 2.38 1.72
N TYR A 18 0.20 1.95 2.73
CA TYR A 18 1.01 2.87 3.52
C TYR A 18 2.20 3.35 2.71
N VAL A 19 2.44 4.66 2.70
CA VAL A 19 3.59 5.30 2.06
C VAL A 19 4.28 6.21 3.09
N PRO A 20 5.52 5.90 3.50
CA PRO A 20 6.30 4.71 3.14
C PRO A 20 5.65 3.40 3.63
N ALA A 21 5.95 2.29 2.94
CA ALA A 21 5.41 0.97 3.30
C ALA A 21 5.84 0.56 4.71
N LEU A 22 4.98 -0.19 5.42
CA LEU A 22 5.27 -0.61 6.80
C LEU A 22 6.55 -1.46 6.88
N VAL A 23 6.76 -2.34 5.91
CA VAL A 23 7.96 -3.17 5.78
C VAL A 23 9.24 -2.34 5.57
N LEU A 24 9.12 -1.09 5.14
CA LEU A 24 10.20 -0.12 4.97
C LEU A 24 10.34 0.82 6.18
N GLY A 25 9.71 0.51 7.31
CA GLY A 25 9.72 1.37 8.51
C GLY A 25 8.62 2.45 8.52
N GLY A 26 7.62 2.33 7.64
CA GLY A 26 6.45 3.19 7.64
C GLY A 26 5.61 3.07 8.91
N LYS A 27 4.88 4.15 9.25
CA LYS A 27 4.00 4.19 10.42
C LYS A 27 2.56 3.92 10.02
N ALA A 28 1.87 3.08 10.79
CA ALA A 28 0.44 2.82 10.66
C ALA A 28 -0.38 4.03 11.16
N ALA A 29 -0.43 5.08 10.34
CA ALA A 29 -1.23 6.27 10.58
C ALA A 29 -2.11 6.54 9.36
N SER A 30 -3.35 6.98 9.57
CA SER A 30 -4.30 7.28 8.49
C SER A 30 -3.76 8.29 7.48
N LYS A 31 -2.96 9.26 7.92
CA LYS A 31 -2.28 10.24 7.07
C LYS A 31 -1.24 9.65 6.10
N ASN A 32 -0.75 8.44 6.38
CA ASN A 32 0.22 7.75 5.53
C ASN A 32 -0.46 6.78 4.56
N LEU A 33 -1.79 6.61 4.65
CA LEU A 33 -2.55 5.75 3.77
C LEU A 33 -2.82 6.51 2.46
N GLN A 34 -2.39 5.94 1.35
CA GLN A 34 -2.54 6.53 0.02
C GLN A 34 -3.09 5.47 -0.94
N VAL A 35 -3.72 5.93 -2.01
CA VAL A 35 -4.10 5.04 -3.12
C VAL A 35 -2.86 4.76 -3.95
N VAL A 36 -2.57 3.49 -4.17
CA VAL A 36 -1.38 3.00 -4.88
C VAL A 36 -1.78 1.93 -5.89
N ASP A 37 -0.96 1.74 -6.93
CA ASP A 37 -1.10 0.62 -7.84
C ASP A 37 -0.79 -0.70 -7.12
N VAL A 38 -1.67 -1.69 -7.27
CA VAL A 38 -1.58 -2.96 -6.54
C VAL A 38 -0.38 -3.78 -6.95
N LYS A 39 -0.02 -3.82 -8.25
CA LYS A 39 1.11 -4.61 -8.74
C LYS A 39 2.42 -4.01 -8.22
N ALA A 40 2.61 -2.71 -8.44
CA ALA A 40 3.78 -1.99 -7.97
C ALA A 40 3.93 -2.05 -6.45
N TYR A 41 2.82 -1.94 -5.70
CA TYR A 41 2.87 -2.01 -4.24
C TYR A 41 3.25 -3.39 -3.72
N ILE A 42 2.72 -4.46 -4.35
CA ILE A 42 3.10 -5.85 -4.03
C ILE A 42 4.57 -6.10 -4.37
N GLU A 43 5.06 -5.59 -5.51
CA GLU A 43 6.47 -5.72 -5.90
C GLU A 43 7.39 -5.03 -4.86
N VAL A 44 7.08 -3.80 -4.47
CA VAL A 44 7.85 -3.06 -3.45
C VAL A 44 7.86 -3.84 -2.12
N ILE A 45 6.70 -4.34 -1.68
CA ILE A 45 6.62 -5.12 -0.44
C ILE A 45 7.39 -6.43 -0.55
N GLY A 46 7.29 -7.13 -1.69
CA GLY A 46 7.99 -8.39 -1.95
C GLY A 46 9.50 -8.20 -1.90
N GLN A 47 10.03 -7.23 -2.64
CA GLN A 47 11.44 -6.87 -2.65
C GLN A 47 11.93 -6.50 -1.23
N ALA A 48 11.16 -5.68 -0.51
CA ALA A 48 11.49 -5.24 0.84
C ALA A 48 11.45 -6.38 1.88
N ALA A 49 10.51 -7.31 1.74
CA ALA A 49 10.34 -8.44 2.65
C ALA A 49 11.30 -9.61 2.34
N GLY A 50 12.14 -9.50 1.30
CA GLY A 50 12.98 -10.59 0.82
C GLY A 50 12.19 -11.75 0.20
N LYS A 51 10.93 -11.52 -0.16
CA LYS A 51 10.08 -12.48 -0.87
C LYS A 51 9.93 -12.00 -2.30
N ILE A 52 10.72 -12.56 -3.21
CA ILE A 52 10.56 -12.26 -4.64
C ILE A 52 9.20 -12.84 -5.05
N ILE A 53 8.25 -11.97 -5.39
CA ILE A 53 6.94 -12.36 -5.91
C ILE A 53 7.01 -12.16 -7.42
N ASP A 54 7.15 -13.27 -8.16
CA ASP A 54 7.04 -13.26 -9.62
C ASP A 54 5.54 -13.17 -9.97
N LEU A 55 5.16 -12.09 -10.66
CA LEU A 55 3.78 -11.82 -11.10
C LEU A 55 3.66 -11.93 -12.64
N SER A 56 4.64 -12.60 -13.26
CA SER A 56 4.79 -12.84 -14.71
C SER A 56 3.68 -13.71 -15.28
#